data_AF-A0A1I2QZC1-F1
#
_entry.id   AF-A0A1I2QZC1-F1
#
_cell.length_a   1.000
_cell.length_b   1.000
_cell.length_c   1.000
_cell.angle_alpha   90.00
_cell.angle_beta   90.00
_cell.angle_gamma   90.00
#
_symmetry.space_group_name_H-M   'P 1'
#
loop_
_entity.id
_entity.type
_entity.pdbx_description
1 polymer ?
#
loop_
_entity_poly.entity_id
_entity_poly.type
_entity_poly.pdbx_seq_one_letter_code
_entity_poly.pdbx_strand_id
1 'polypeptide(L)'
;MKKSGYKPYFIAVLLLISSGLLSGCLFEGEQTLEKMDVPEETTVTEPEMESEAASPEEETKEEGKTTEEESSGTVKRELYLLDASGMVVPQTLELPASEEAATQALEYLVKDGPVTNLLPNGFQAVLPAGTEILGLNPEADGTMVVDVSPEFKNYEEKDEQKILQAMTYTLTQFENVKRIKLWINGHEQDVMPVGGTPLTDGVSRSNGINIHVGDQTDVVDSEAVTVYFPTQNGDQVYQVPVTTRVQKGDDSYSSVVQALLNGPELGTSLLHPFNEGAQVTGTDLKNGVLKLSFNEAILSGEEQKSLSDEALASLVMSLTDLSDVESVEVQVEGTEQVMNESGEPLVEPVSRSDINKAEEF
;
A
#
# COMPACT_ATOMS: atom_id res chain seq x y z
N MET A 1 61.69 21.49 27.14
CA MET A 1 62.20 20.68 28.28
C MET A 1 61.02 20.04 29.00
N LYS A 2 61.25 18.91 29.69
CA LYS A 2 60.29 18.10 30.49
C LYS A 2 59.11 17.47 29.73
N LYS A 3 58.91 16.16 29.99
CA LYS A 3 57.76 15.33 29.61
C LYS A 3 56.91 15.10 30.87
N SER A 4 55.59 14.93 30.73
CA SER A 4 54.83 13.83 31.37
C SER A 4 53.38 13.82 30.83
N GLY A 5 52.69 12.69 30.62
CA GLY A 5 53.15 11.30 30.72
C GLY A 5 52.33 10.40 31.66
N TYR A 6 51.01 10.35 31.50
CA TYR A 6 50.17 9.33 32.16
C TYR A 6 49.56 8.37 31.14
N LYS A 7 49.58 7.07 31.46
CA LYS A 7 49.00 5.95 30.69
C LYS A 7 47.84 5.32 31.48
N PRO A 8 46.91 4.61 30.82
CA PRO A 8 45.71 4.08 31.49
C PRO A 8 46.04 2.88 32.40
N TYR A 9 45.44 2.87 33.59
CA TYR A 9 45.55 1.78 34.58
C TYR A 9 44.26 1.64 35.40
N PHE A 10 43.12 1.49 34.72
CA PHE A 10 41.80 1.29 35.36
C PHE A 10 40.94 0.18 34.72
N ILE A 11 41.57 -0.76 34.02
CA ILE A 11 40.94 -1.98 33.47
C ILE A 11 41.66 -3.20 34.07
N ALA A 12 41.44 -3.47 35.37
CA ALA A 12 42.14 -4.56 36.07
C ALA A 12 41.51 -5.04 37.42
N VAL A 13 40.27 -4.64 37.78
CA VAL A 13 39.76 -4.81 39.16
C VAL A 13 38.44 -5.59 39.30
N LEU A 14 37.63 -5.72 38.24
CA LEU A 14 36.26 -6.28 38.34
C LEU A 14 36.12 -7.75 37.89
N LEU A 15 37.15 -8.59 38.11
CA LEU A 15 37.19 -9.95 37.51
C LEU A 15 37.79 -11.03 38.43
N LEU A 16 37.57 -10.95 39.75
CA LEU A 16 38.17 -11.90 40.70
C LEU A 16 37.41 -12.12 42.04
N ILE A 17 36.11 -12.46 42.00
CA ILE A 17 35.45 -13.25 43.06
C ILE A 17 34.62 -14.36 42.40
N SER A 18 35.14 -15.59 42.39
CA SER A 18 34.40 -16.78 41.96
C SER A 18 35.00 -18.06 42.56
N SER A 19 34.56 -18.45 43.76
CA SER A 19 34.66 -19.83 44.29
C SER A 19 34.02 -19.94 45.68
N GLY A 20 33.27 -21.02 45.90
CA GLY A 20 32.99 -21.56 47.22
C GLY A 20 31.67 -21.14 47.89
N LEU A 21 30.63 -21.95 47.69
CA LEU A 21 29.91 -22.60 48.79
C LEU A 21 29.11 -23.80 48.22
N LEU A 22 29.57 -25.02 48.51
CA LEU A 22 29.00 -26.27 47.99
C LEU A 22 28.89 -27.27 49.15
N SER A 23 27.67 -27.42 49.71
CA SER A 23 27.18 -28.48 50.63
C SER A 23 25.77 -28.08 51.09
N GLY A 24 24.76 -28.96 51.20
CA GLY A 24 24.68 -30.39 50.86
C GLY A 24 23.55 -31.07 51.67
N CYS A 25 23.06 -32.23 51.19
CA CYS A 25 22.09 -33.13 51.85
C CYS A 25 20.61 -32.67 51.96
N LEU A 26 19.60 -33.55 52.11
CA LEU A 26 19.37 -34.93 51.60
C LEU A 26 17.91 -35.36 51.96
N PHE A 27 17.15 -35.92 51.00
CA PHE A 27 15.94 -36.80 51.06
C PHE A 27 15.11 -36.52 49.77
N GLU A 28 14.69 -37.43 48.88
CA GLU A 28 14.45 -38.89 48.86
C GLU A 28 12.99 -39.30 49.19
N GLY A 29 12.30 -39.92 48.22
CA GLY A 29 10.88 -40.30 48.31
C GLY A 29 10.28 -40.79 46.97
N GLU A 30 10.28 -42.10 46.76
CA GLU A 30 9.64 -42.84 45.64
C GLU A 30 8.16 -43.20 45.94
N GLN A 31 7.24 -43.51 45.02
CA GLN A 31 7.19 -43.64 43.53
C GLN A 31 5.76 -43.15 43.07
N THR A 32 5.11 -43.38 41.92
CA THR A 32 5.12 -44.43 40.87
C THR A 32 4.78 -43.88 39.46
N LEU A 33 4.85 -44.75 38.44
CA LEU A 33 4.23 -44.61 37.11
C LEU A 33 3.06 -45.60 36.95
N GLU A 34 2.08 -45.27 36.10
CA GLU A 34 1.29 -46.28 35.37
C GLU A 34 0.93 -45.76 33.96
N LYS A 35 0.55 -46.67 33.04
CA LYS A 35 0.71 -46.48 31.59
C LYS A 35 -0.28 -47.33 30.77
N MET A 36 -1.16 -46.71 29.98
CA MET A 36 -2.06 -47.34 28.98
C MET A 36 -2.76 -46.23 28.15
N ASP A 37 -3.24 -46.44 26.92
CA ASP A 37 -2.70 -47.23 25.79
C ASP A 37 -3.36 -46.73 24.48
N VAL A 38 -2.90 -47.20 23.31
CA VAL A 38 -3.47 -46.87 21.98
C VAL A 38 -4.40 -47.98 21.48
N PRO A 39 -5.45 -47.63 20.73
CA PRO A 39 -5.83 -48.44 19.57
C PRO A 39 -5.92 -47.61 18.27
N GLU A 40 -5.84 -48.29 17.13
CA GLU A 40 -5.62 -47.71 15.80
C GLU A 40 -6.67 -48.23 14.77
N GLU A 41 -6.69 -47.60 13.58
CA GLU A 41 -7.18 -48.12 12.29
C GLU A 41 -8.71 -48.33 11.98
N THR A 42 -9.21 -47.43 11.11
CA THR A 42 -9.87 -47.74 9.80
C THR A 42 -11.38 -48.08 9.63
N THR A 43 -12.10 -47.10 9.04
CA THR A 43 -12.95 -47.21 7.80
C THR A 43 -14.38 -47.79 7.76
N VAL A 44 -15.14 -47.30 6.75
CA VAL A 44 -16.34 -47.84 6.06
C VAL A 44 -17.76 -47.44 6.57
N THR A 45 -18.25 -46.32 6.02
CA THR A 45 -19.59 -46.10 5.42
C THR A 45 -20.87 -45.95 6.29
N GLU A 46 -21.79 -45.12 5.76
CA GLU A 46 -23.16 -44.74 6.22
C GLU A 46 -24.23 -45.80 5.83
N PRO A 47 -25.57 -45.58 5.97
CA PRO A 47 -26.38 -44.69 6.83
C PRO A 47 -27.54 -45.48 7.55
N GLU A 48 -28.74 -44.85 7.67
CA GLU A 48 -30.07 -45.38 8.09
C GLU A 48 -30.38 -45.36 9.62
N MET A 49 -31.38 -44.58 10.08
CA MET A 49 -32.83 -44.90 10.29
C MET A 49 -33.05 -46.07 11.28
N GLU A 50 -33.99 -46.06 12.23
CA GLU A 50 -35.21 -45.30 12.58
C GLU A 50 -35.42 -45.55 14.12
N SER A 51 -36.29 -45.01 14.99
CA SER A 51 -37.56 -44.25 14.99
C SER A 51 -37.91 -43.92 16.48
N GLU A 52 -38.79 -42.95 16.73
CA GLU A 52 -39.75 -42.75 17.86
C GLU A 52 -39.53 -43.42 19.26
N ALA A 53 -39.78 -42.80 20.43
CA ALA A 53 -40.19 -41.44 20.86
C ALA A 53 -39.97 -41.35 22.42
N ALA A 54 -40.47 -40.42 23.28
CA ALA A 54 -41.49 -39.37 23.20
C ALA A 54 -41.36 -38.29 24.34
N SER A 55 -42.31 -37.35 24.33
CA SER A 55 -42.75 -36.31 25.30
C SER A 55 -42.71 -36.62 26.82
N PRO A 56 -42.75 -35.60 27.73
CA PRO A 56 -43.42 -34.29 27.54
C PRO A 56 -42.63 -33.01 27.87
N GLU A 57 -43.32 -31.89 27.61
CA GLU A 57 -42.85 -30.50 27.69
C GLU A 57 -42.89 -29.92 29.13
N GLU A 58 -41.99 -28.99 29.43
CA GLU A 58 -42.33 -27.78 30.20
C GLU A 58 -41.69 -26.56 29.50
N GLU A 59 -42.47 -25.52 29.22
CA GLU A 59 -41.95 -24.25 28.70
C GLU A 59 -41.48 -23.34 29.84
N THR A 60 -40.29 -22.77 29.73
CA THR A 60 -40.00 -21.44 30.30
C THR A 60 -38.95 -20.74 29.44
N LYS A 61 -39.14 -19.44 29.18
CA LYS A 61 -38.21 -18.58 28.41
C LYS A 61 -37.34 -17.73 29.34
N GLU A 62 -36.46 -16.93 28.71
CA GLU A 62 -35.56 -15.93 29.30
C GLU A 62 -34.37 -16.54 30.07
N GLU A 63 -33.11 -16.12 29.90
CA GLU A 63 -32.51 -15.12 29.01
C GLU A 63 -31.18 -15.68 28.45
N GLY A 64 -31.14 -15.97 27.15
CA GLY A 64 -29.92 -16.45 26.48
C GLY A 64 -29.04 -15.28 26.06
N LYS A 65 -28.12 -14.85 26.93
CA LYS A 65 -27.11 -13.84 26.55
C LYS A 65 -26.07 -14.46 25.59
N THR A 66 -26.43 -14.53 24.31
CA THR A 66 -25.44 -14.72 23.24
C THR A 66 -24.54 -13.49 23.20
N THR A 67 -23.31 -13.64 23.66
CA THR A 67 -22.20 -12.81 23.18
C THR A 67 -22.15 -12.99 21.66
N GLU A 68 -22.27 -11.92 20.91
CA GLU A 68 -21.94 -11.93 19.48
C GLU A 68 -20.42 -12.08 19.39
N GLU A 69 -19.96 -13.25 18.92
CA GLU A 69 -18.57 -13.42 18.52
C GLU A 69 -18.39 -12.67 17.19
N GLU A 70 -17.88 -11.44 17.27
CA GLU A 70 -17.51 -10.65 16.10
C GLU A 70 -16.62 -11.49 15.17
N SER A 71 -17.01 -11.64 13.91
CA SER A 71 -16.21 -12.39 12.94
C SER A 71 -14.92 -11.64 12.66
N SER A 72 -13.82 -12.08 13.28
CA SER A 72 -12.51 -11.43 13.29
C SER A 72 -11.74 -11.54 11.96
N GLY A 73 -12.39 -11.18 10.85
CA GLY A 73 -11.77 -11.07 9.54
C GLY A 73 -11.09 -9.71 9.37
N THR A 74 -9.88 -9.72 8.80
CA THR A 74 -9.25 -8.54 8.21
C THR A 74 -9.53 -8.47 6.71
N VAL A 75 -9.46 -7.26 6.15
CA VAL A 75 -9.60 -6.96 4.73
C VAL A 75 -8.51 -5.97 4.35
N LYS A 76 -7.77 -6.27 3.28
CA LYS A 76 -6.73 -5.38 2.73
C LYS A 76 -7.36 -4.14 2.09
N ARG A 77 -6.83 -2.95 2.39
CA ARG A 77 -7.26 -1.64 1.86
C ARG A 77 -6.06 -0.79 1.44
N GLU A 78 -6.17 -0.10 0.31
CA GLU A 78 -5.17 0.85 -0.18
C GLU A 78 -5.41 2.20 0.52
N LEU A 79 -4.50 2.62 1.41
CA LEU A 79 -4.56 3.92 2.08
C LEU A 79 -3.48 4.83 1.54
N TYR A 80 -3.83 6.04 1.13
CA TYR A 80 -2.87 7.01 0.63
C TYR A 80 -2.31 7.83 1.79
N LEU A 81 -1.16 7.40 2.29
CA LEU A 81 -0.45 7.97 3.45
C LEU A 81 0.62 8.96 3.00
N LEU A 82 1.22 9.69 3.94
CA LEU A 82 2.41 10.50 3.68
C LEU A 82 3.67 9.70 4.00
N ASP A 83 4.65 9.70 3.11
CA ASP A 83 5.97 9.09 3.34
C ASP A 83 6.94 10.03 4.11
N ALA A 84 8.20 9.61 4.22
CA ALA A 84 9.28 10.36 4.85
C ALA A 84 9.76 11.58 4.04
N SER A 85 9.57 11.61 2.72
CA SER A 85 9.83 12.78 1.87
C SER A 85 8.68 13.79 1.88
N GLY A 86 7.47 13.37 2.29
CA GLY A 86 6.26 14.18 2.39
C GLY A 86 5.35 14.12 1.16
N MET A 87 5.52 13.08 0.34
CA MET A 87 4.73 12.67 -0.82
C MET A 87 3.54 11.80 -0.37
N VAL A 88 2.45 11.81 -1.14
CA VAL A 88 1.26 10.97 -0.93
C VAL A 88 1.43 9.63 -1.66
N VAL A 89 1.39 8.52 -0.94
CA VAL A 89 1.81 7.19 -1.43
C VAL A 89 0.80 6.13 -0.99
N PRO A 90 0.35 5.21 -1.90
CA PRO A 90 -0.51 4.09 -1.52
C PRO A 90 0.24 3.11 -0.61
N GLN A 91 -0.43 2.63 0.44
CA GLN A 91 0.03 1.54 1.29
C GLN A 91 -1.13 0.57 1.54
N THR A 92 -0.92 -0.72 1.28
CA THR A 92 -1.94 -1.75 1.51
C THR A 92 -1.87 -2.22 2.96
N LEU A 93 -2.87 -1.87 3.77
CA LEU A 93 -2.96 -2.30 5.17
C LEU A 93 -4.11 -3.28 5.39
N GLU A 94 -3.95 -4.22 6.32
CA GLU A 94 -5.04 -5.06 6.81
C GLU A 94 -5.87 -4.32 7.86
N LEU A 95 -7.10 -3.98 7.51
CA LEU A 95 -8.07 -3.34 8.40
C LEU A 95 -9.11 -4.36 8.88
N PRO A 96 -9.75 -4.19 10.05
CA PRO A 96 -10.89 -5.01 10.45
C PRO A 96 -12.03 -4.94 9.43
N ALA A 97 -12.74 -6.04 9.17
CA ALA A 97 -13.91 -6.02 8.29
C ALA A 97 -14.97 -5.04 8.81
N SER A 98 -15.50 -4.19 7.92
CA SER A 98 -16.54 -3.20 8.22
C SER A 98 -17.53 -3.10 7.05
N GLU A 99 -18.81 -2.95 7.35
CA GLU A 99 -19.85 -2.64 6.35
C GLU A 99 -19.64 -1.21 5.78
N GLU A 100 -19.12 -0.29 6.60
CA GLU A 100 -18.77 1.08 6.22
C GLU A 100 -17.29 1.22 5.79
N ALA A 101 -16.84 0.36 4.89
CA ALA A 101 -15.44 0.30 4.46
C ALA A 101 -14.88 1.64 3.92
N ALA A 102 -15.73 2.50 3.34
CA ALA A 102 -15.31 3.83 2.87
C ALA A 102 -15.17 4.86 3.99
N THR A 103 -16.03 4.81 5.03
CA THR A 103 -15.92 5.64 6.24
C THR A 103 -14.64 5.27 6.97
N GLN A 104 -14.45 3.96 7.22
CA GLN A 104 -13.26 3.39 7.84
C GLN A 104 -11.97 3.78 7.10
N ALA A 105 -11.94 3.71 5.76
CA ALA A 105 -10.75 4.07 5.00
C ALA A 105 -10.30 5.53 5.23
N LEU A 106 -11.23 6.46 5.48
CA LEU A 106 -10.89 7.85 5.86
C LEU A 106 -10.48 8.00 7.32
N GLU A 107 -11.13 7.28 8.25
CA GLU A 107 -10.74 7.28 9.68
C GLU A 107 -9.29 6.80 9.86
N TYR A 108 -8.85 5.84 9.05
CA TYR A 108 -7.47 5.36 9.02
C TYR A 108 -6.51 6.31 8.25
N LEU A 109 -6.95 7.48 7.79
CA LEU A 109 -6.08 8.59 7.40
C LEU A 109 -5.88 9.64 8.51
N VAL A 110 -6.52 9.49 9.68
CA VAL A 110 -6.50 10.47 10.79
C VAL A 110 -5.26 10.32 11.67
N LYS A 111 -4.53 11.43 11.90
CA LYS A 111 -3.39 11.50 12.83
C LYS A 111 -3.82 11.18 14.26
N ASP A 112 -3.01 10.40 14.97
CA ASP A 112 -3.32 9.81 16.28
C ASP A 112 -4.59 8.91 16.29
N GLY A 113 -5.12 8.57 15.11
CA GLY A 113 -6.29 7.70 14.90
C GLY A 113 -5.96 6.19 14.90
N PRO A 114 -6.90 5.33 14.46
CA PRO A 114 -6.76 3.87 14.56
C PRO A 114 -5.58 3.29 13.75
N VAL A 115 -5.16 3.99 12.69
CA VAL A 115 -3.98 3.61 11.87
C VAL A 115 -2.65 3.66 12.63
N THR A 116 -2.56 4.38 13.76
CA THR A 116 -1.29 4.69 14.44
C THR A 116 -0.44 3.47 14.78
N ASN A 117 -1.06 2.30 15.04
CA ASN A 117 -0.35 1.05 15.34
C ASN A 117 -0.08 0.17 14.10
N LEU A 118 -0.54 0.59 12.92
CA LEU A 118 -0.41 -0.09 11.63
C LEU A 118 0.45 0.69 10.62
N LEU A 119 0.87 1.91 10.94
CA LEU A 119 1.70 2.74 10.06
C LEU A 119 3.05 2.05 9.75
N PRO A 120 3.40 1.84 8.46
CA PRO A 120 4.71 1.34 8.06
C PRO A 120 5.84 2.33 8.41
N ASN A 121 7.09 1.85 8.49
CA ASN A 121 8.21 2.68 8.92
C ASN A 121 8.46 3.86 7.97
N GLY A 122 8.47 5.07 8.53
CA GLY A 122 8.63 6.31 7.77
C GLY A 122 7.34 6.85 7.15
N PHE A 123 6.19 6.20 7.35
CA PHE A 123 4.89 6.72 6.93
C PHE A 123 4.14 7.38 8.09
N GLN A 124 3.26 8.32 7.74
CA GLN A 124 2.38 9.03 8.68
C GLN A 124 0.97 9.21 8.09
N ALA A 125 -0.01 9.25 8.98
CA ALA A 125 -1.38 9.64 8.67
C ALA A 125 -1.45 11.09 8.12
N VAL A 126 -2.53 11.44 7.42
CA VAL A 126 -2.61 12.67 6.62
C VAL A 126 -3.53 13.73 7.25
N LEU A 127 -4.74 13.34 7.65
CA LEU A 127 -5.77 14.24 8.17
C LEU A 127 -5.43 14.73 9.59
N PRO A 128 -5.87 15.93 10.00
CA PRO A 128 -5.62 16.45 11.35
C PRO A 128 -6.17 15.53 12.45
N ALA A 129 -5.44 15.46 13.57
CA ALA A 129 -5.87 14.68 14.73
C ALA A 129 -7.21 15.18 15.29
N GLY A 130 -8.11 14.26 15.60
CA GLY A 130 -9.47 14.56 16.05
C GLY A 130 -10.46 14.90 14.92
N THR A 131 -10.10 14.73 13.64
CA THR A 131 -11.07 14.77 12.54
C THR A 131 -12.02 13.57 12.64
N GLU A 132 -13.32 13.82 12.79
CA GLU A 132 -14.38 12.79 12.68
C GLU A 132 -15.00 12.81 11.28
N ILE A 133 -15.39 11.64 10.76
CA ILE A 133 -16.14 11.53 9.51
C ILE A 133 -17.63 11.51 9.86
N LEU A 134 -18.35 12.59 9.52
CA LEU A 134 -19.75 12.78 9.92
C LEU A 134 -20.73 12.08 8.98
N GLY A 135 -20.32 11.78 7.75
CA GLY A 135 -21.10 10.95 6.82
C GLY A 135 -20.54 10.93 5.40
N LEU A 136 -20.85 9.84 4.69
CA LEU A 136 -20.54 9.64 3.28
C LEU A 136 -21.85 9.49 2.48
N ASN A 137 -22.13 10.46 1.61
CA ASN A 137 -23.35 10.48 0.80
C ASN A 137 -23.00 10.30 -0.70
N PRO A 138 -23.27 9.12 -1.31
CA PRO A 138 -23.02 8.89 -2.73
C PRO A 138 -24.11 9.50 -3.62
N GLU A 139 -23.69 10.21 -4.66
CA GLU A 139 -24.54 10.75 -5.73
C GLU A 139 -24.57 9.80 -6.95
N ALA A 140 -25.62 9.96 -7.79
CA ALA A 140 -25.91 9.03 -8.89
C ALA A 140 -24.96 9.10 -10.09
N ASP A 141 -24.04 10.06 -10.13
CA ASP A 141 -22.98 10.20 -11.15
C ASP A 141 -21.65 9.52 -10.75
N GLY A 142 -21.51 9.13 -9.47
CA GLY A 142 -20.27 8.63 -8.87
C GLY A 142 -19.50 9.67 -8.04
N THR A 143 -20.11 10.82 -7.73
CA THR A 143 -19.59 11.77 -6.74
C THR A 143 -19.90 11.29 -5.32
N MET A 144 -18.91 11.26 -4.43
CA MET A 144 -19.08 11.01 -3.01
C MET A 144 -18.97 12.33 -2.23
N VAL A 145 -20.03 12.73 -1.56
CA VAL A 145 -20.00 13.87 -0.64
C VAL A 145 -19.49 13.38 0.72
N VAL A 146 -18.37 13.96 1.16
CA VAL A 146 -17.66 13.62 2.40
C VAL A 146 -17.88 14.75 3.39
N ASP A 147 -18.69 14.53 4.44
CA ASP A 147 -18.87 15.49 5.52
C ASP A 147 -17.94 15.16 6.69
N VAL A 148 -17.18 16.15 7.18
CA VAL A 148 -16.16 15.98 8.23
C VAL A 148 -16.33 17.00 9.35
N SER A 149 -15.76 16.70 10.52
CA SER A 149 -15.84 17.59 11.68
C SER A 149 -15.01 18.88 11.51
N PRO A 150 -15.30 19.95 12.28
CA PRO A 150 -14.56 21.21 12.22
C PRO A 150 -13.03 21.08 12.41
N GLU A 151 -12.59 20.04 13.11
CA GLU A 151 -11.18 19.71 13.38
C GLU A 151 -10.37 19.44 12.11
N PHE A 152 -11.03 19.07 11.00
CA PHE A 152 -10.42 18.98 9.68
C PHE A 152 -9.69 20.27 9.25
N LYS A 153 -10.00 21.42 9.84
CA LYS A 153 -9.33 22.71 9.53
C LYS A 153 -7.94 22.85 10.16
N ASN A 154 -7.49 21.91 10.98
CA ASN A 154 -6.26 21.99 11.76
C ASN A 154 -5.02 21.45 11.01
N TYR A 155 -4.78 21.88 9.76
CA TYR A 155 -3.56 21.57 8.99
C TYR A 155 -2.78 22.83 8.59
N GLU A 156 -1.53 22.63 8.17
CA GLU A 156 -0.69 23.67 7.58
C GLU A 156 -0.94 23.77 6.06
N GLU A 157 -0.99 24.99 5.51
CA GLU A 157 -1.32 25.31 4.11
C GLU A 157 -0.56 24.42 3.08
N LYS A 158 0.73 24.15 3.33
CA LYS A 158 1.61 23.28 2.54
C LYS A 158 1.12 21.84 2.33
N ASP A 159 0.22 21.35 3.19
CA ASP A 159 -0.29 19.97 3.18
C ASP A 159 -1.75 19.90 2.69
N GLU A 160 -2.38 21.04 2.36
CA GLU A 160 -3.77 21.13 1.87
C GLU A 160 -4.01 20.26 0.64
N GLN A 161 -3.12 20.39 -0.36
CA GLN A 161 -3.13 19.58 -1.58
C GLN A 161 -2.97 18.09 -1.29
N LYS A 162 -2.14 17.74 -0.31
CA LYS A 162 -1.82 16.35 0.04
C LYS A 162 -2.98 15.66 0.74
N ILE A 163 -3.65 16.37 1.65
CA ILE A 163 -4.90 15.94 2.28
C ILE A 163 -5.96 15.65 1.20
N LEU A 164 -6.13 16.59 0.27
CA LEU A 164 -7.11 16.46 -0.81
C LEU A 164 -6.80 15.27 -1.74
N GLN A 165 -5.53 15.09 -2.12
CA GLN A 165 -5.06 13.96 -2.92
C GLN A 165 -5.26 12.62 -2.19
N ALA A 166 -4.84 12.53 -0.92
CA ALA A 166 -4.98 11.33 -0.10
C ALA A 166 -6.43 10.87 0.06
N MET A 167 -7.35 11.79 0.39
CA MET A 167 -8.79 11.49 0.45
C MET A 167 -9.33 11.05 -0.90
N THR A 168 -8.97 11.76 -1.98
CA THR A 168 -9.45 11.47 -3.34
C THR A 168 -9.02 10.08 -3.80
N TYR A 169 -7.73 9.75 -3.68
CA TYR A 169 -7.19 8.49 -4.15
C TYR A 169 -7.64 7.30 -3.29
N THR A 170 -7.73 7.48 -1.97
CA THR A 170 -8.26 6.46 -1.04
C THR A 170 -9.74 6.17 -1.30
N LEU A 171 -10.58 7.19 -1.51
CA LEU A 171 -12.01 6.96 -1.80
C LEU A 171 -12.26 6.44 -3.22
N THR A 172 -11.46 6.84 -4.21
CA THR A 172 -11.57 6.33 -5.59
C THR A 172 -10.99 4.91 -5.78
N GLN A 173 -10.63 4.20 -4.69
CA GLN A 173 -10.41 2.74 -4.74
C GLN A 173 -11.73 1.95 -4.86
N PHE A 174 -12.87 2.56 -4.50
CA PHE A 174 -14.18 1.92 -4.58
C PHE A 174 -14.84 2.22 -5.94
N GLU A 175 -15.25 1.18 -6.68
CA GLU A 175 -15.73 1.28 -8.08
C GLU A 175 -16.87 2.29 -8.31
N ASN A 176 -17.69 2.53 -7.28
CA ASN A 176 -18.81 3.47 -7.30
C ASN A 176 -18.40 4.93 -7.05
N VAL A 177 -17.14 5.21 -6.69
CA VAL A 177 -16.64 6.55 -6.39
C VAL A 177 -15.61 6.99 -7.43
N LYS A 178 -15.97 8.02 -8.19
CA LYS A 178 -15.14 8.61 -9.27
C LYS A 178 -14.61 9.99 -8.89
N ARG A 179 -15.31 10.66 -7.99
CA ARG A 179 -15.14 12.07 -7.60
C ARG A 179 -15.52 12.24 -6.14
N ILE A 180 -14.91 13.19 -5.44
CA ILE A 180 -15.28 13.56 -4.07
C ILE A 180 -15.63 15.04 -3.98
N LYS A 181 -16.55 15.37 -3.07
CA LYS A 181 -16.85 16.74 -2.63
C LYS A 181 -16.66 16.85 -1.12
N LEU A 182 -16.09 17.96 -0.66
CA LEU A 182 -15.88 18.21 0.77
C LEU A 182 -17.03 19.03 1.35
N TRP A 183 -17.64 18.51 2.40
CA TRP A 183 -18.51 19.24 3.32
C TRP A 183 -17.82 19.29 4.70
N ILE A 184 -18.06 20.36 5.46
CA ILE A 184 -17.58 20.45 6.85
C ILE A 184 -18.73 20.85 7.76
N ASN A 185 -19.11 19.97 8.68
CA ASN A 185 -20.24 20.13 9.59
C ASN A 185 -21.54 20.50 8.84
N GLY A 186 -21.91 19.70 7.84
CA GLY A 186 -23.15 19.86 7.07
C GLY A 186 -23.16 21.05 6.09
N HIS A 187 -21.98 21.57 5.73
CA HIS A 187 -21.84 22.72 4.82
C HIS A 187 -20.88 22.42 3.67
N GLU A 188 -21.37 22.53 2.43
CA GLU A 188 -20.56 22.42 1.21
C GLU A 188 -19.40 23.44 1.19
N GLN A 189 -18.21 23.01 0.74
CA GLN A 189 -17.03 23.85 0.61
C GLN A 189 -16.64 24.03 -0.86
N ASP A 190 -16.76 25.25 -1.39
CA ASP A 190 -16.25 25.63 -2.72
C ASP A 190 -14.71 25.68 -2.81
N VAL A 191 -14.04 25.77 -1.66
CA VAL A 191 -12.58 25.84 -1.53
C VAL A 191 -12.13 25.11 -0.25
N MET A 192 -10.91 24.61 -0.24
CA MET A 192 -10.26 24.10 0.98
C MET A 192 -10.06 25.24 2.00
N PRO A 193 -10.26 25.00 3.31
CA PRO A 193 -10.43 26.06 4.31
C PRO A 193 -9.17 26.85 4.74
N VAL A 194 -7.95 26.55 4.28
CA VAL A 194 -6.71 27.22 4.77
C VAL A 194 -6.00 28.01 3.66
N GLY A 195 -5.56 27.35 2.59
CA GLY A 195 -4.92 27.93 1.41
C GLY A 195 -5.88 28.28 0.28
N GLY A 196 -7.12 27.78 0.32
CA GLY A 196 -8.17 28.14 -0.64
C GLY A 196 -8.13 27.36 -1.97
N THR A 197 -7.52 26.17 -1.99
CA THR A 197 -7.57 25.26 -3.16
C THR A 197 -9.02 25.06 -3.65
N PRO A 198 -9.34 25.33 -4.94
CA PRO A 198 -10.71 25.21 -5.45
C PRO A 198 -11.27 23.77 -5.42
N LEU A 199 -12.55 23.66 -5.06
CA LEU A 199 -13.31 22.40 -4.91
C LEU A 199 -14.68 22.40 -5.61
N THR A 200 -15.12 23.50 -6.22
CA THR A 200 -16.51 23.71 -6.70
C THR A 200 -17.11 22.55 -7.52
N ASP A 201 -16.36 21.99 -8.47
CA ASP A 201 -16.81 20.85 -9.30
C ASP A 201 -16.53 19.47 -8.65
N GLY A 202 -15.98 19.43 -7.43
CA GLY A 202 -15.37 18.25 -6.81
C GLY A 202 -14.01 17.89 -7.42
N VAL A 203 -13.33 16.89 -6.84
CA VAL A 203 -12.02 16.40 -7.29
C VAL A 203 -11.98 14.90 -7.52
N SER A 204 -11.11 14.44 -8.41
CA SER A 204 -11.00 13.05 -8.89
C SER A 204 -9.52 12.71 -9.22
N ARG A 205 -9.18 11.44 -9.51
CA ARG A 205 -7.79 11.07 -9.89
C ARG A 205 -7.24 11.90 -11.08
N SER A 206 -8.10 12.42 -11.95
CA SER A 206 -7.76 13.37 -13.01
C SER A 206 -7.20 14.73 -12.55
N ASN A 207 -7.33 15.09 -11.27
CA ASN A 207 -6.67 16.25 -10.68
C ASN A 207 -5.18 15.99 -10.39
N GLY A 208 -4.77 14.71 -10.35
CA GLY A 208 -3.41 14.27 -10.10
C GLY A 208 -3.04 14.09 -8.63
N ILE A 209 -1.82 13.61 -8.41
CA ILE A 209 -1.20 13.30 -7.11
C ILE A 209 0.29 13.63 -7.20
N ASN A 210 0.88 14.16 -6.11
CA ASN A 210 2.29 14.61 -6.07
C ASN A 210 2.68 15.40 -7.33
N ILE A 211 1.91 16.45 -7.63
CA ILE A 211 1.91 17.08 -8.95
C ILE A 211 3.18 17.90 -9.14
N HIS A 212 4.07 17.43 -10.02
CA HIS A 212 5.30 18.13 -10.39
C HIS A 212 5.09 18.95 -11.66
N VAL A 213 4.93 20.26 -11.52
CA VAL A 213 4.84 21.21 -12.65
C VAL A 213 6.19 21.91 -12.81
N GLY A 214 7.10 21.27 -13.55
CA GLY A 214 8.41 21.86 -13.87
C GLY A 214 8.27 23.21 -14.58
N ASP A 215 9.12 24.17 -14.18
CA ASP A 215 9.08 25.62 -14.46
C ASP A 215 8.81 26.07 -15.92
N GLN A 216 8.96 25.18 -16.91
CA GLN A 216 8.90 25.50 -18.35
C GLN A 216 8.04 24.50 -19.16
N THR A 217 7.03 23.89 -18.55
CA THR A 217 6.05 23.06 -19.28
C THR A 217 5.00 23.93 -19.99
N ASP A 218 4.84 23.77 -21.31
CA ASP A 218 3.74 24.42 -22.04
C ASP A 218 2.42 23.71 -21.72
N VAL A 219 1.65 24.31 -20.82
CA VAL A 219 0.37 23.77 -20.34
C VAL A 219 -0.67 23.61 -21.46
N VAL A 220 -0.52 24.30 -22.59
CA VAL A 220 -1.46 24.25 -23.72
C VAL A 220 -1.22 23.01 -24.58
N ASP A 221 0.03 22.72 -24.94
CA ASP A 221 0.39 21.64 -25.88
C ASP A 221 0.79 20.32 -25.20
N SER A 222 0.64 20.26 -23.87
CA SER A 222 0.89 19.06 -23.07
C SER A 222 -0.38 18.53 -22.43
N GLU A 223 -0.37 17.24 -22.07
CA GLU A 223 -1.34 16.60 -21.18
C GLU A 223 -0.71 16.26 -19.83
N ALA A 224 -1.52 15.76 -18.89
CA ALA A 224 -1.07 15.34 -17.57
C ALA A 224 -1.23 13.82 -17.46
N VAL A 225 -0.17 13.13 -17.04
CA VAL A 225 -0.13 11.68 -16.86
C VAL A 225 0.39 11.36 -15.47
N THR A 226 -0.21 10.37 -14.82
CA THR A 226 0.27 9.83 -13.55
C THR A 226 1.16 8.63 -13.83
N VAL A 227 2.37 8.65 -13.29
CA VAL A 227 3.37 7.58 -13.42
C VAL A 227 3.90 7.21 -12.05
N TYR A 228 4.23 5.95 -11.85
CA TYR A 228 4.80 5.42 -10.62
C TYR A 228 6.32 5.35 -10.75
N PHE A 229 7.03 5.98 -9.81
CA PHE A 229 8.49 5.95 -9.73
C PHE A 229 8.95 5.25 -8.45
N PRO A 230 9.99 4.40 -8.50
CA PRO A 230 10.53 3.76 -7.31
C PRO A 230 11.21 4.77 -6.39
N THR A 231 11.13 4.53 -5.09
CA THR A 231 11.89 5.23 -4.05
C THR A 231 12.41 4.21 -3.03
N GLN A 232 13.44 4.57 -2.28
CA GLN A 232 14.03 3.71 -1.24
C GLN A 232 14.08 4.43 0.11
N ASN A 233 13.55 3.79 1.16
CA ASN A 233 13.64 4.24 2.54
C ASN A 233 14.27 3.14 3.42
N GLY A 234 15.58 3.21 3.61
CA GLY A 234 16.33 2.13 4.25
C GLY A 234 16.32 0.86 3.39
N ASP A 235 15.85 -0.25 3.95
CA ASP A 235 15.74 -1.53 3.23
C ASP A 235 14.41 -1.66 2.47
N GLN A 236 13.46 -0.72 2.61
CA GLN A 236 12.18 -0.75 1.90
C GLN A 236 12.26 0.00 0.56
N VAL A 237 11.88 -0.67 -0.52
CA VAL A 237 11.62 -0.08 -1.84
C VAL A 237 10.11 -0.08 -2.08
N TYR A 238 9.56 0.99 -2.66
CA TYR A 238 8.13 1.09 -2.98
C TYR A 238 7.89 2.13 -4.09
N GLN A 239 6.69 2.08 -4.67
CA GLN A 239 6.30 2.89 -5.83
C GLN A 239 5.52 4.15 -5.43
N VAL A 240 5.98 5.32 -5.90
CA VAL A 240 5.37 6.64 -5.63
C VAL A 240 4.67 7.15 -6.89
N PRO A 241 3.35 7.38 -6.87
CA PRO A 241 2.66 8.00 -8.00
C PRO A 241 2.98 9.49 -8.10
N VAL A 242 3.28 9.96 -9.30
CA VAL A 242 3.58 11.35 -9.64
C VAL A 242 2.82 11.75 -10.88
N THR A 243 1.99 12.78 -10.79
CA THR A 243 1.39 13.42 -11.96
C THR A 243 2.37 14.43 -12.55
N THR A 244 2.87 14.10 -13.74
CA THR A 244 3.78 14.93 -14.54
C THR A 244 3.09 15.37 -15.84
N ARG A 245 3.79 16.15 -16.67
CA ARG A 245 3.27 16.70 -17.93
C ARG A 245 4.09 16.26 -19.13
N VAL A 246 3.44 15.64 -20.11
CA VAL A 246 4.05 15.17 -21.37
C VAL A 246 3.43 15.88 -22.58
N GLN A 247 4.21 16.01 -23.66
CA GLN A 247 3.69 16.49 -24.94
C GLN A 247 2.60 15.54 -25.43
N LYS A 248 1.52 16.07 -26.02
CA LYS A 248 0.41 15.25 -26.53
C LYS A 248 0.87 14.39 -27.69
N GLY A 249 0.82 13.07 -27.52
CA GLY A 249 1.06 12.10 -28.58
C GLY A 249 -0.22 11.72 -29.34
N ASP A 250 -0.06 11.07 -30.51
CA ASP A 250 -1.14 10.30 -31.14
C ASP A 250 -1.41 8.97 -30.39
N ASP A 251 -0.51 8.56 -29.50
CA ASP A 251 -0.62 7.38 -28.62
C ASP A 251 -0.40 7.78 -27.15
N SER A 252 -1.42 7.55 -26.31
CA SER A 252 -1.38 7.77 -24.87
C SER A 252 -0.48 6.77 -24.14
N TYR A 253 -0.36 5.52 -24.62
CA TYR A 253 0.46 4.48 -23.98
C TYR A 253 1.95 4.83 -24.08
N SER A 254 2.42 5.17 -25.29
CA SER A 254 3.78 5.69 -25.49
C SER A 254 4.02 6.97 -24.69
N SER A 255 3.00 7.82 -24.50
CA SER A 255 3.14 9.07 -23.73
C SER A 255 3.32 8.83 -22.22
N VAL A 256 2.63 7.82 -21.64
CA VAL A 256 2.87 7.35 -20.26
C VAL A 256 4.25 6.69 -20.12
N VAL A 257 4.64 5.82 -21.05
CA VAL A 257 5.98 5.19 -21.03
C VAL A 257 7.09 6.23 -21.23
N GLN A 258 6.87 7.28 -22.03
CA GLN A 258 7.82 8.37 -22.21
C GLN A 258 7.98 9.22 -20.95
N ALA A 259 6.94 9.40 -20.12
CA ALA A 259 7.08 10.01 -18.80
C ALA A 259 8.01 9.18 -17.89
N LEU A 260 7.86 7.86 -17.86
CA LEU A 260 8.76 6.97 -17.11
C LEU A 260 10.21 7.01 -17.64
N LEU A 261 10.38 7.03 -18.97
CA LEU A 261 11.69 7.16 -19.64
C LEU A 261 12.37 8.51 -19.40
N ASN A 262 11.60 9.59 -19.25
CA ASN A 262 12.13 10.91 -18.86
C ASN A 262 12.61 10.92 -17.39
N GLY A 263 11.94 10.14 -16.53
CA GLY A 263 12.25 10.02 -15.12
C GLY A 263 11.62 11.11 -14.22
N PRO A 264 11.88 11.04 -12.90
CA PRO A 264 11.38 11.98 -11.93
C PRO A 264 12.08 13.36 -11.98
N GLU A 265 11.52 14.35 -11.27
CA GLU A 265 12.14 15.67 -11.19
C GLU A 265 13.46 15.66 -10.38
N LEU A 266 14.47 16.36 -10.88
CA LEU A 266 15.82 16.42 -10.30
C LEU A 266 15.79 16.99 -8.88
N GLY A 267 16.33 16.23 -7.92
CA GLY A 267 16.40 16.63 -6.50
C GLY A 267 15.23 16.12 -5.64
N THR A 268 14.29 15.37 -6.24
CA THR A 268 13.40 14.47 -5.47
C THR A 268 14.18 13.28 -4.91
N SER A 269 13.56 12.49 -4.03
CA SER A 269 14.09 11.20 -3.53
C SER A 269 13.81 10.02 -4.47
N LEU A 270 13.12 10.26 -5.59
CA LEU A 270 12.69 9.24 -6.54
C LEU A 270 13.83 8.78 -7.44
N LEU A 271 13.78 7.53 -7.86
CA LEU A 271 14.78 6.87 -8.69
C LEU A 271 14.26 6.73 -10.14
N HIS A 272 15.20 6.66 -11.09
CA HIS A 272 14.85 6.29 -12.47
C HIS A 272 14.56 4.79 -12.52
N PRO A 273 13.43 4.34 -13.11
CA PRO A 273 13.07 2.93 -13.20
C PRO A 273 13.80 2.19 -14.33
N PHE A 274 14.46 2.91 -15.25
CA PHE A 274 15.08 2.35 -16.46
C PHE A 274 16.51 2.85 -16.65
N ASN A 275 17.34 2.04 -17.32
CA ASN A 275 18.71 2.38 -17.68
C ASN A 275 18.79 3.48 -18.76
N GLU A 276 19.93 4.19 -18.81
CA GLU A 276 20.20 5.17 -19.88
C GLU A 276 20.12 4.51 -21.27
N GLY A 277 19.35 5.13 -22.16
CA GLY A 277 19.20 4.67 -23.54
C GLY A 277 18.12 3.60 -23.76
N ALA A 278 17.38 3.21 -22.73
CA ALA A 278 16.11 2.50 -22.89
C ALA A 278 15.15 3.30 -23.81
N GLN A 279 14.43 2.61 -24.70
CA GLN A 279 13.46 3.21 -25.62
C GLN A 279 12.31 2.26 -25.88
N VAL A 280 11.07 2.77 -25.82
CA VAL A 280 9.88 2.08 -26.33
C VAL A 280 9.84 2.18 -27.86
N THR A 281 9.64 1.06 -28.54
CA THR A 281 9.63 0.94 -30.01
C THR A 281 8.26 0.56 -30.57
N GLY A 282 7.30 0.20 -29.72
CA GLY A 282 5.90 0.02 -30.11
C GLY A 282 4.97 -0.31 -28.95
N THR A 283 3.67 -0.05 -29.17
CA THR A 283 2.55 -0.30 -28.23
C THR A 283 1.41 -0.99 -28.98
N ASP A 284 0.70 -1.92 -28.34
CA ASP A 284 -0.39 -2.69 -28.96
C ASP A 284 -1.37 -3.24 -27.91
N LEU A 285 -2.49 -2.54 -27.67
CA LEU A 285 -3.54 -2.98 -26.75
C LEU A 285 -4.50 -3.98 -27.43
N LYS A 286 -4.66 -5.16 -26.83
CA LYS A 286 -5.62 -6.19 -27.25
C LYS A 286 -6.30 -6.85 -26.05
N ASN A 287 -7.62 -6.67 -25.93
CA ASN A 287 -8.46 -7.30 -24.90
C ASN A 287 -7.93 -7.08 -23.47
N GLY A 288 -7.66 -5.83 -23.08
CA GLY A 288 -7.10 -5.48 -21.77
C GLY A 288 -5.58 -5.73 -21.62
N VAL A 289 -4.96 -6.53 -22.49
CA VAL A 289 -3.50 -6.75 -22.48
C VAL A 289 -2.80 -5.70 -23.33
N LEU A 290 -2.02 -4.83 -22.70
CA LEU A 290 -1.16 -3.86 -23.38
C LEU A 290 0.21 -4.47 -23.64
N LYS A 291 0.52 -4.75 -24.90
CA LYS A 291 1.87 -5.11 -25.34
C LYS A 291 2.75 -3.87 -25.45
N LEU A 292 3.94 -3.94 -24.86
CA LEU A 292 5.01 -2.96 -25.03
C LEU A 292 6.22 -3.64 -25.69
N SER A 293 6.82 -2.98 -26.69
CA SER A 293 8.09 -3.38 -27.28
C SER A 293 9.17 -2.38 -26.90
N PHE A 294 10.34 -2.87 -26.47
CA PHE A 294 11.49 -2.06 -26.08
C PHE A 294 12.77 -2.50 -26.78
N ASN A 295 13.76 -1.60 -26.82
CA ASN A 295 15.14 -1.96 -27.15
C ASN A 295 15.83 -2.72 -26.00
N GLU A 296 16.97 -3.37 -26.29
CA GLU A 296 17.71 -4.20 -25.31
C GLU A 296 18.19 -3.42 -24.06
N ALA A 297 18.25 -2.09 -24.12
CA ALA A 297 18.71 -1.23 -23.02
C ALA A 297 17.70 -1.12 -21.86
N ILE A 298 16.46 -1.61 -22.02
CA ILE A 298 15.53 -1.75 -20.88
C ILE A 298 16.00 -2.82 -19.87
N LEU A 299 16.90 -3.73 -20.26
CA LEU A 299 17.38 -4.83 -19.44
C LEU A 299 18.63 -4.44 -18.63
N SER A 300 18.67 -4.88 -17.38
CA SER A 300 19.79 -4.78 -16.43
C SER A 300 20.58 -6.09 -16.35
N GLY A 301 21.77 -6.05 -15.76
CA GLY A 301 22.62 -7.22 -15.49
C GLY A 301 23.72 -7.50 -16.54
N GLU A 302 24.90 -7.96 -16.07
CA GLU A 302 26.06 -8.26 -16.94
C GLU A 302 26.10 -9.70 -17.46
N GLU A 303 25.94 -10.70 -16.57
CA GLU A 303 26.01 -12.13 -16.95
C GLU A 303 24.65 -12.71 -17.36
N GLN A 304 23.58 -12.27 -16.69
CA GLN A 304 22.19 -12.61 -16.97
C GLN A 304 21.40 -11.32 -17.10
N LYS A 305 20.76 -11.11 -18.25
CA LYS A 305 19.95 -9.93 -18.52
C LYS A 305 18.51 -10.13 -18.05
N SER A 306 18.00 -9.20 -17.25
CA SER A 306 16.64 -9.20 -16.72
C SER A 306 16.01 -7.81 -16.82
N LEU A 307 14.67 -7.75 -16.82
CA LEU A 307 13.95 -6.54 -16.45
C LEU A 307 13.98 -6.44 -14.92
N SER A 308 14.21 -5.26 -14.34
CA SER A 308 14.16 -5.11 -12.88
C SER A 308 12.72 -5.15 -12.38
N ASP A 309 12.52 -5.60 -11.14
CA ASP A 309 11.18 -5.73 -10.58
C ASP A 309 10.56 -4.33 -10.34
N GLU A 310 11.37 -3.30 -10.04
CA GLU A 310 10.91 -1.92 -10.00
C GLU A 310 10.55 -1.38 -11.39
N ALA A 311 11.31 -1.74 -12.44
CA ALA A 311 11.01 -1.35 -13.82
C ALA A 311 9.66 -1.93 -14.27
N LEU A 312 9.42 -3.20 -13.96
CA LEU A 312 8.17 -3.91 -14.23
C LEU A 312 7.00 -3.30 -13.43
N ALA A 313 7.17 -3.07 -12.12
CA ALA A 313 6.16 -2.42 -11.28
C ALA A 313 5.81 -1.01 -11.77
N SER A 314 6.81 -0.20 -12.12
CA SER A 314 6.62 1.16 -12.67
C SER A 314 5.77 1.14 -13.94
N LEU A 315 6.05 0.23 -14.87
CA LEU A 315 5.26 0.05 -16.10
C LEU A 315 3.82 -0.38 -15.78
N VAL A 316 3.65 -1.45 -15.01
CA VAL A 316 2.34 -2.04 -14.73
C VAL A 316 1.45 -1.07 -13.96
N MET A 317 1.93 -0.43 -12.89
CA MET A 317 1.11 0.49 -12.09
C MET A 317 0.74 1.77 -12.84
N SER A 318 1.66 2.31 -13.67
CA SER A 318 1.38 3.52 -14.46
C SER A 318 0.38 3.27 -15.59
N LEU A 319 0.43 2.09 -16.20
CA LEU A 319 -0.42 1.77 -17.36
C LEU A 319 -1.78 1.21 -16.95
N THR A 320 -1.89 0.48 -15.82
CA THR A 320 -3.18 0.00 -15.28
C THR A 320 -3.98 1.07 -14.52
N ASP A 321 -3.45 2.28 -14.36
CA ASP A 321 -4.25 3.48 -14.03
C ASP A 321 -5.08 3.97 -15.26
N LEU A 322 -4.82 3.44 -16.48
CA LEU A 322 -5.64 3.65 -17.67
C LEU A 322 -6.79 2.62 -17.74
N SER A 323 -8.02 3.10 -17.90
CA SER A 323 -9.24 2.29 -17.71
C SER A 323 -9.49 1.16 -18.72
N ASP A 324 -8.69 1.06 -19.78
CA ASP A 324 -8.75 0.01 -20.81
C ASP A 324 -7.53 -0.93 -20.80
N VAL A 325 -6.63 -0.80 -19.81
CA VAL A 325 -5.47 -1.66 -19.58
C VAL A 325 -5.63 -2.47 -18.29
N GLU A 326 -5.81 -3.78 -18.42
CA GLU A 326 -5.92 -4.74 -17.31
C GLU A 326 -4.56 -5.33 -16.91
N SER A 327 -3.64 -5.47 -17.88
CA SER A 327 -2.31 -6.07 -17.69
C SER A 327 -1.32 -5.65 -18.78
N VAL A 328 -0.01 -5.85 -18.54
CA VAL A 328 1.07 -5.47 -19.45
C VAL A 328 1.91 -6.69 -19.86
N GLU A 329 2.22 -6.82 -21.16
CA GLU A 329 3.20 -7.78 -21.68
C GLU A 329 4.43 -7.03 -22.22
N VAL A 330 5.62 -7.30 -21.67
CA VAL A 330 6.87 -6.64 -22.09
C VAL A 330 7.64 -7.53 -23.07
N GLN A 331 7.98 -6.98 -24.24
CA GLN A 331 8.83 -7.61 -25.25
C GLN A 331 10.08 -6.78 -25.52
N VAL A 332 11.19 -7.44 -25.82
CA VAL A 332 12.51 -6.79 -26.02
C VAL A 332 13.15 -7.23 -27.33
N GLU A 333 13.62 -6.28 -28.12
CA GLU A 333 14.24 -6.53 -29.43
C GLU A 333 15.49 -7.40 -29.32
N GLY A 334 15.46 -8.56 -29.99
CA GLY A 334 16.55 -9.55 -29.97
C GLY A 334 16.43 -10.60 -28.86
N THR A 335 15.44 -10.51 -27.98
CA THR A 335 15.21 -11.42 -26.86
C THR A 335 13.99 -12.31 -27.12
N GLU A 336 14.14 -13.64 -27.11
CA GLU A 336 13.00 -14.56 -27.29
C GLU A 336 12.06 -14.63 -26.08
N GLN A 337 12.59 -14.34 -24.88
CA GLN A 337 11.86 -14.42 -23.61
C GLN A 337 12.53 -13.50 -22.57
N VAL A 338 11.77 -12.54 -22.02
CA VAL A 338 12.25 -11.63 -20.97
C VAL A 338 12.26 -12.37 -19.62
N MET A 339 13.24 -12.07 -18.76
CA MET A 339 13.37 -12.63 -17.42
C MET A 339 13.21 -11.53 -16.36
N ASN A 340 12.68 -11.85 -15.18
CA ASN A 340 12.74 -11.00 -13.98
C ASN A 340 14.10 -11.15 -13.27
N GLU A 341 14.33 -10.40 -12.17
CA GLU A 341 15.61 -10.46 -11.43
C GLU A 341 15.84 -11.80 -10.72
N SER A 342 14.77 -12.50 -10.35
CA SER A 342 14.83 -13.88 -9.83
C SER A 342 15.22 -14.91 -10.91
N GLY A 343 15.32 -14.50 -12.18
CA GLY A 343 15.68 -15.36 -13.30
C GLY A 343 14.54 -16.21 -13.85
N GLU A 344 13.30 -15.88 -13.49
CA GLU A 344 12.08 -16.51 -13.98
C GLU A 344 11.57 -15.79 -15.24
N PRO A 345 10.98 -16.52 -16.21
CA PRO A 345 10.55 -15.92 -17.46
C PRO A 345 9.19 -15.23 -17.36
N LEU A 346 9.10 -13.99 -17.85
CA LEU A 346 7.85 -13.24 -18.00
C LEU A 346 7.06 -13.77 -19.20
N VAL A 347 6.31 -14.86 -18.99
CA VAL A 347 5.52 -15.56 -20.02
C VAL A 347 4.05 -15.15 -20.09
N GLU A 348 3.50 -14.59 -19.01
CA GLU A 348 2.11 -14.17 -18.92
C GLU A 348 2.03 -12.65 -18.67
N PRO A 349 0.99 -11.94 -19.17
CA PRO A 349 0.81 -10.52 -18.90
C PRO A 349 0.68 -10.23 -17.40
N VAL A 350 1.42 -9.25 -16.91
CA VAL A 350 1.50 -8.91 -15.48
C VAL A 350 0.42 -7.90 -15.14
N SER A 351 -0.42 -8.19 -14.14
CA SER A 351 -1.44 -7.27 -13.64
C SER A 351 -0.97 -6.49 -12.42
N ARG A 352 -1.64 -5.37 -12.10
CA ARG A 352 -1.42 -4.65 -10.84
C ARG A 352 -1.62 -5.55 -9.62
N SER A 353 -2.51 -6.54 -9.71
CA SER A 353 -2.74 -7.48 -8.62
C SER A 353 -1.53 -8.38 -8.36
N ASP A 354 -0.61 -8.55 -9.32
CA ASP A 354 0.57 -9.40 -9.17
C ASP A 354 1.75 -8.62 -8.57
N ILE A 355 1.93 -7.36 -8.99
CA ILE A 355 2.84 -6.40 -8.33
C ILE A 355 2.48 -6.25 -6.85
N ASN A 356 1.20 -5.99 -6.55
CA ASN A 356 0.72 -5.83 -5.18
C ASN A 356 0.90 -7.09 -4.29
N LYS A 357 1.07 -8.29 -4.87
CA LYS A 357 1.41 -9.53 -4.12
C LYS A 357 2.92 -9.68 -3.90
N ALA A 358 3.74 -9.13 -4.79
CA ALA A 358 5.20 -9.20 -4.69
C ALA A 358 5.73 -8.32 -3.56
N GLU A 359 5.13 -7.13 -3.35
CA GLU A 359 5.46 -6.22 -2.24
C GLU A 359 5.07 -6.75 -0.84
N GLU A 360 4.55 -7.97 -0.70
CA GLU A 360 4.14 -8.58 0.58
C GLU A 360 5.21 -9.50 1.24
N PHE A 361 6.40 -9.65 0.63
CA PHE A 361 7.42 -10.64 1.02
C PHE A 361 8.82 -10.06 1.29
#